data_AF-A0A6M4G2C3-F1
#
_entry.id   AF-A0A6M4G2C3-F1
#
_cell.length_a   1.000
_cell.length_b   1.000
_cell.length_c   1.000
_cell.angle_alpha   90.00
_cell.angle_beta   90.00
_cell.angle_gamma   90.00
#
_symmetry.space_group_name_H-M   'P 1'
#
loop_
_entity.id
_entity.type
_entity.pdbx_description
1 polymer ?
#
loop_
_entity_poly.entity_id
_entity_poly.type
_entity_poly.pdbx_seq_one_letter_code
_entity_poly.pdbx_strand_id
1 'polypeptide(L)'
;MPTVNTAATESVETLRPLIEEATRAAEAKRTDALSRMDRGNVRERLLAALEAVKSNPDAAVIQQFAAMLPAHRVGEVNYLPRMLMTLRRENRVSDDQAAAITLALLALIRGEVPAGLMQVDEDWHDAMSVDDLSRMVDWVSPDTLAKIKQDHDTAALDFASASYELKRLGRMREGVELLASPPYKAQSYVKLHNTSQRQFGIKGRQFAPGRAHPVERRELAEMLQHDGFRNAVQSGALEVIR
;
A
#
# COMPACT_ATOMS: atom_id res chain seq x y z
N MET A 1 -28.19 -36.68 -22.99
CA MET A 1 -28.62 -35.72 -21.96
C MET A 1 -27.52 -35.61 -20.92
N PRO A 2 -26.75 -34.51 -20.87
CA PRO A 2 -25.77 -34.31 -19.80
C PRO A 2 -26.54 -34.07 -18.50
N THR A 3 -26.30 -34.90 -17.50
CA THR A 3 -26.93 -34.83 -16.19
C THR A 3 -26.45 -33.57 -15.46
N VAL A 4 -27.37 -32.88 -14.80
CA VAL A 4 -27.25 -31.57 -14.11
C VAL A 4 -26.10 -31.47 -13.08
N ASN A 5 -25.35 -32.55 -12.86
CA ASN A 5 -24.23 -32.64 -11.92
C ASN A 5 -22.83 -32.45 -12.55
N THR A 6 -22.67 -32.67 -13.85
CA THR A 6 -21.36 -32.50 -14.53
C THR A 6 -20.98 -31.03 -14.67
N ALA A 7 -21.87 -30.17 -15.17
CA ALA A 7 -21.57 -28.76 -15.40
C ALA A 7 -21.17 -27.96 -14.13
N ALA A 8 -21.80 -28.24 -12.99
CA ALA A 8 -21.44 -27.61 -11.71
C ALA A 8 -20.10 -28.14 -11.17
N THR A 9 -19.81 -29.42 -11.39
CA THR A 9 -18.54 -30.03 -11.01
C THR A 9 -17.40 -29.51 -11.90
N GLU A 10 -17.60 -29.46 -13.21
CA GLU A 10 -16.69 -28.88 -14.21
C GLU A 10 -16.42 -27.39 -13.92
N SER A 11 -17.45 -26.64 -13.53
CA SER A 11 -17.30 -25.22 -13.14
C SER A 11 -16.46 -25.07 -11.87
N VAL A 12 -16.64 -25.92 -10.86
CA VAL A 12 -15.81 -25.92 -9.65
C VAL A 12 -14.37 -26.31 -9.96
N GLU A 13 -14.17 -27.36 -10.77
CA GLU A 13 -12.85 -27.85 -11.17
C GLU A 13 -12.09 -26.82 -12.01
N THR A 14 -12.79 -26.03 -12.82
CA THR A 14 -12.19 -24.94 -13.61
C THR A 14 -11.92 -23.69 -12.77
N LEU A 15 -12.87 -23.27 -11.93
CA LEU A 15 -12.79 -22.00 -11.21
C LEU A 15 -11.86 -22.06 -10.00
N ARG A 16 -11.75 -23.20 -9.32
CA ARG A 16 -10.89 -23.35 -8.12
C ARG A 16 -9.41 -23.02 -8.41
N PRO A 17 -8.73 -23.65 -9.39
CA PRO A 17 -7.33 -23.34 -9.66
C PRO A 17 -7.13 -21.89 -10.11
N LEU A 18 -8.06 -21.32 -10.89
CA LEU A 18 -8.00 -19.93 -11.32
C LEU A 18 -8.11 -18.95 -10.14
N ILE A 19 -8.99 -19.23 -9.18
CA ILE A 19 -9.13 -18.40 -7.96
C ILE A 19 -7.88 -18.53 -7.08
N GLU A 20 -7.32 -19.74 -6.93
CA GLU A 20 -6.10 -19.95 -6.15
C GLU A 20 -4.88 -19.26 -6.78
N GLU A 21 -4.75 -19.28 -8.10
CA GLU A 21 -3.69 -18.58 -8.83
C GLU A 21 -3.87 -17.06 -8.73
N ALA A 22 -5.07 -16.54 -8.96
CA ALA A 22 -5.38 -15.12 -8.81
C ALA A 22 -5.16 -14.63 -7.37
N THR A 23 -5.48 -15.46 -6.37
CA THR A 23 -5.24 -15.14 -4.94
C THR A 23 -3.75 -15.01 -4.67
N ARG A 24 -2.94 -15.97 -5.15
CA ARG A 24 -1.47 -15.89 -5.02
C ARG A 24 -0.89 -14.66 -5.72
N ALA A 25 -1.37 -14.33 -6.91
CA ALA A 25 -0.93 -13.14 -7.64
C ALA A 25 -1.28 -11.84 -6.88
N ALA A 26 -2.49 -11.74 -6.34
CA ALA A 26 -2.92 -10.58 -5.56
C ALA A 26 -2.16 -10.48 -4.20
N GLU A 27 -1.84 -11.60 -3.54
CA GLU A 27 -0.99 -11.61 -2.35
C GLU A 27 0.44 -11.16 -2.64
N ALA A 28 1.03 -11.64 -3.75
CA ALA A 28 2.34 -11.21 -4.21
C ALA A 28 2.35 -9.70 -4.50
N LYS A 29 1.35 -9.20 -5.23
CA LYS A 29 1.20 -7.76 -5.51
C LYS A 29 1.06 -6.93 -4.23
N ARG A 30 0.27 -7.39 -3.25
CA ARG A 30 0.12 -6.72 -1.96
C ARG A 30 1.44 -6.67 -1.19
N THR A 31 2.19 -7.76 -1.20
CA THR A 31 3.47 -7.88 -0.47
C THR A 31 4.54 -6.99 -1.08
N ASP A 32 4.64 -6.97 -2.41
CA ASP A 32 5.53 -6.07 -3.16
C ASP A 32 5.15 -4.59 -2.97
N ALA A 33 3.87 -4.26 -3.00
CA ALA A 33 3.42 -2.90 -2.70
C ALA A 33 3.79 -2.47 -1.27
N LEU A 34 3.64 -3.37 -0.30
CA LEU A 34 3.99 -3.11 1.10
C LEU A 34 5.50 -2.86 1.27
N SER A 35 6.36 -3.63 0.59
CA SER A 35 7.82 -3.44 0.65
C SER A 35 8.26 -2.12 0.01
N ARG A 36 7.58 -1.67 -1.06
CA ARG A 36 7.80 -0.36 -1.69
C ARG A 36 7.35 0.82 -0.83
N MET A 37 6.35 0.60 0.03
CA MET A 37 5.86 1.60 0.99
C MET A 37 6.63 1.61 2.31
N ASP A 38 7.49 0.61 2.55
CA ASP A 38 8.21 0.48 3.81
C ASP A 38 9.04 1.74 4.12
N ARG A 39 8.99 2.18 5.38
CA ARG A 39 9.62 3.43 5.80
C ARG A 39 11.15 3.35 5.71
N GLY A 40 11.74 2.17 5.91
CA GLY A 40 13.17 1.93 5.72
C GLY A 40 13.56 2.06 4.25
N ASN A 41 12.78 1.45 3.34
CA ASN A 41 13.01 1.58 1.90
C ASN A 41 12.89 3.04 1.43
N VAL A 42 11.88 3.79 1.87
CA VAL A 42 11.75 5.22 1.54
C VAL A 42 12.95 6.01 2.05
N ARG A 43 13.43 5.72 3.28
CA ARG A 43 14.64 6.36 3.83
C ARG A 43 15.86 6.10 2.95
N GLU A 44 16.11 4.85 2.57
CA GLU A 44 17.25 4.48 1.71
C GLU A 44 17.20 5.19 0.35
N ARG A 45 16.01 5.26 -0.26
CA ARG A 45 15.83 5.98 -1.54
C ARG A 45 16.10 7.49 -1.42
N LEU A 46 15.73 8.10 -0.30
CA LEU A 46 16.03 9.51 -0.03
C LEU A 46 17.53 9.73 0.18
N LEU A 47 18.21 8.84 0.90
CA LEU A 47 19.67 8.91 1.08
C LEU A 47 20.40 8.74 -0.25
N ALA A 48 20.04 7.74 -1.05
CA ALA A 48 20.60 7.54 -2.38
C ALA A 48 20.36 8.75 -3.30
N ALA A 49 19.21 9.43 -3.17
CA ALA A 49 18.95 10.67 -3.89
C ALA A 49 19.90 11.79 -3.45
N LEU A 50 20.15 11.96 -2.15
CA LEU A 50 21.11 12.94 -1.63
C LEU A 50 22.54 12.61 -2.07
N GLU A 51 22.93 11.34 -2.09
CA GLU A 51 24.25 10.89 -2.56
C GLU A 51 24.46 11.13 -4.05
N ALA A 52 23.42 10.99 -4.87
CA ALA A 52 23.51 11.19 -6.32
C ALA A 52 23.58 12.66 -6.76
N VAL A 53 23.25 13.60 -5.87
CA VAL A 53 23.27 15.04 -6.17
C VAL A 53 24.71 15.48 -6.43
N LYS A 54 24.98 16.10 -7.58
CA LYS A 54 26.28 16.72 -7.85
C LYS A 54 26.43 17.96 -6.99
N SER A 55 27.44 17.96 -6.12
CA SER A 55 27.88 19.12 -5.37
C SER A 55 28.67 20.05 -6.29
N ASN A 56 28.35 21.35 -6.27
CA ASN A 56 29.27 22.39 -6.73
C ASN A 56 29.68 23.19 -5.48
N PRO A 57 30.77 22.78 -4.81
CA PRO A 57 31.04 23.25 -3.46
C PRO A 57 31.44 24.73 -3.42
N ASP A 58 30.79 25.48 -2.53
CA ASP A 58 31.30 26.78 -2.06
C ASP A 58 31.65 26.66 -0.57
N ALA A 59 32.94 26.63 -0.27
CA ALA A 59 33.46 26.54 1.09
C ALA A 59 33.02 27.74 1.96
N ALA A 60 32.72 28.90 1.35
CA ALA A 60 32.24 30.06 2.08
C ALA A 60 30.85 29.81 2.69
N VAL A 61 30.00 29.01 2.04
CA VAL A 61 28.66 28.66 2.56
C VAL A 61 28.76 27.85 3.85
N ILE A 62 29.70 26.91 3.95
CA ILE A 62 29.93 26.15 5.19
C ILE A 62 30.42 27.08 6.31
N GLN A 63 31.35 27.98 6.01
CA GLN A 63 31.86 28.92 7.01
C GLN A 63 30.77 29.89 7.51
N GLN A 64 29.94 30.40 6.60
CA GLN A 64 28.79 31.23 6.95
C GLN A 64 27.78 30.45 7.80
N PHE A 65 27.49 29.20 7.41
CA PHE A 65 26.60 28.35 8.17
C PHE A 65 27.14 28.06 9.58
N ALA A 66 28.43 27.72 9.70
CA ALA A 66 29.09 27.51 10.98
C ALA A 66 29.03 28.75 11.89
N ALA A 67 29.14 29.96 11.32
CA ALA A 67 29.00 31.22 12.06
C ALA A 67 27.57 31.47 12.58
N MET A 68 26.55 30.81 12.03
CA MET A 68 25.16 30.89 12.50
C MET A 68 24.88 29.96 13.70
N LEU A 69 25.81 29.07 14.02
CA LEU A 69 25.64 28.04 15.03
C LEU A 69 26.29 28.43 16.36
N PRO A 70 25.77 27.94 17.50
CA PRO A 70 26.46 28.07 18.77
C PRO A 70 27.85 27.45 18.70
N ALA A 71 28.89 28.14 19.21
CA ALA A 71 30.29 27.71 19.08
C ALA A 71 30.57 26.27 19.54
N HIS A 72 29.82 25.78 20.54
CA HIS A 72 29.95 24.40 21.06
C HIS A 72 29.36 23.32 20.13
N ARG A 73 28.56 23.69 19.12
CA ARG A 73 27.95 22.75 18.15
C ARG A 73 28.67 22.71 16.81
N VAL A 74 29.57 23.66 16.54
CA VAL A 74 30.28 23.76 15.26
C VAL A 74 31.18 22.55 15.00
N GLY A 75 31.68 21.89 16.05
CA GLY A 75 32.48 20.67 15.95
C GLY A 75 31.66 19.37 15.85
N GLU A 76 30.34 19.41 16.07
CA GLU A 76 29.48 18.24 16.06
C GLU A 76 28.79 18.09 14.70
N VAL A 77 29.53 17.59 13.70
CA VAL A 77 29.09 17.64 12.30
C VAL A 77 27.78 16.90 12.03
N ASN A 78 27.57 15.77 12.72
CA ASN A 78 26.34 14.99 12.58
C ASN A 78 25.07 15.75 13.03
N TYR A 79 25.22 16.85 13.77
CA TYR A 79 24.11 17.71 14.18
C TYR A 79 23.81 18.84 13.20
N LEU A 80 24.71 19.11 12.24
CA LEU A 80 24.57 20.20 11.27
C LEU A 80 23.30 20.11 10.41
N PRO A 81 22.92 18.96 9.85
CA PRO A 81 21.67 18.85 9.09
C PRO A 81 20.44 19.17 9.94
N ARG A 82 20.41 18.71 11.20
CA ARG A 82 19.31 19.00 12.13
C ARG A 82 19.28 20.47 12.54
N MET A 83 20.44 21.10 12.66
CA MET A 83 20.51 22.54 12.91
C MET A 83 19.98 23.35 11.74
N LEU A 84 20.28 22.95 10.51
CA LEU A 84 19.69 23.55 9.31
C LEU A 84 18.15 23.44 9.35
N MET A 85 17.60 22.27 9.68
CA MET A 85 16.15 22.08 9.84
C MET A 85 15.55 23.00 10.90
N THR A 86 16.25 23.17 12.02
CA THR A 86 15.82 24.05 13.12
C THR A 86 15.81 25.51 12.68
N LEU A 87 16.89 25.98 12.06
CA LEU A 87 17.00 27.35 11.54
C LEU A 87 15.95 27.64 10.45
N ARG A 88 15.66 26.67 9.59
CA ARG A 88 14.60 26.81 8.59
C ARG A 88 13.22 26.93 9.23
N ARG A 89 12.91 26.10 10.23
CA ARG A 89 11.64 26.14 10.97
C ARG A 89 11.45 27.47 11.71
N GLU A 90 12.54 28.07 12.18
CA GLU A 90 12.56 29.39 12.80
C GLU A 90 12.54 30.55 11.77
N ASN A 91 12.44 30.26 10.47
CA ASN A 91 12.50 31.23 9.38
C ASN A 91 13.78 32.09 9.37
N ARG A 92 14.88 31.56 9.93
CA ARG A 92 16.19 32.22 9.95
C ARG A 92 16.99 32.00 8.66
N VAL A 93 16.57 31.05 7.86
CA VAL A 93 17.19 30.64 6.59
C VAL A 93 16.06 30.45 5.57
N SER A 94 16.23 31.00 4.37
CA SER A 94 15.31 30.81 3.22
C SER A 94 15.50 29.45 2.56
N ASP A 95 14.59 29.03 1.68
CA ASP A 95 14.76 27.77 0.93
C ASP A 95 16.00 27.78 0.02
N ASP A 96 16.28 28.91 -0.63
CA ASP A 96 17.48 29.07 -1.47
C ASP A 96 18.78 28.91 -0.64
N GLN A 97 18.82 29.52 0.55
CA GLN A 97 19.93 29.35 1.47
C GLN A 97 20.01 27.91 2.00
N ALA A 98 18.88 27.26 2.28
CA ALA A 98 18.84 25.88 2.75
C ALA A 98 19.32 24.89 1.69
N ALA A 99 19.01 25.13 0.42
CA ALA A 99 19.55 24.39 -0.71
C ALA A 99 21.07 24.55 -0.82
N ALA A 100 21.57 25.79 -0.79
CA ALA A 100 23.01 26.06 -0.82
C ALA A 100 23.75 25.40 0.36
N ILE A 101 23.22 25.51 1.57
CA ILE A 101 23.82 24.89 2.77
C ILE A 101 23.79 23.36 2.66
N THR A 102 22.69 22.78 2.15
CA THR A 102 22.57 21.33 1.97
C THR A 102 23.60 20.80 0.97
N LEU A 103 23.77 21.47 -0.18
CA LEU A 103 24.81 21.10 -1.15
C LEU A 103 26.21 21.18 -0.53
N ALA A 104 26.46 22.21 0.28
CA ALA A 104 27.73 22.39 0.97
C ALA A 104 27.96 21.30 2.03
N LEU A 105 26.93 20.93 2.81
CA LEU A 105 27.00 19.83 3.77
C LEU A 105 27.27 18.49 3.07
N LEU A 106 26.60 18.20 1.95
CA LEU A 106 26.85 16.98 1.16
C LEU A 106 28.28 16.94 0.63
N ALA A 107 28.82 18.07 0.15
CA ALA A 107 30.20 18.16 -0.28
C ALA A 107 31.20 17.95 0.88
N LEU A 108 30.88 18.44 2.08
CA LEU A 108 31.64 18.21 3.31
C LEU A 108 31.66 16.74 3.70
N ILE A 109 30.48 16.10 3.72
CA ILE A 109 30.29 14.68 4.04
C ILE A 109 31.12 13.79 3.09
N ARG A 110 31.19 14.17 1.82
CA ARG A 110 31.99 13.46 0.80
C ARG A 110 33.49 13.77 0.82
N GLY A 111 33.93 14.70 1.68
CA GLY A 111 35.33 15.13 1.75
C GLY A 111 35.78 16.00 0.57
N GLU A 112 34.86 16.57 -0.21
CA GLU A 112 35.16 17.44 -1.36
C GLU A 112 35.56 18.86 -0.94
N VAL A 113 35.27 19.24 0.31
CA VAL A 113 35.58 20.56 0.89
C VAL A 113 36.39 20.38 2.17
N PRO A 114 37.45 21.19 2.40
CA PRO A 114 38.20 21.15 3.65
C PRO A 114 37.28 21.46 4.83
N ALA A 115 37.14 20.46 5.71
CA ALA A 115 36.29 20.50 6.89
C ALA A 115 36.88 21.31 8.07
N GLY A 116 38.15 21.72 7.96
CA GLY A 116 38.87 22.25 9.13
C GLY A 116 38.95 21.18 10.23
N LEU A 117 38.40 21.47 11.42
CA LEU A 117 38.32 20.55 12.56
C LEU A 117 37.05 19.68 12.57
N MET A 118 36.18 19.81 11.58
CA MET A 118 34.92 19.06 11.50
C MET A 118 35.19 17.62 11.06
N GLN A 119 34.91 16.64 11.92
CA GLN A 119 34.90 15.21 11.56
C GLN A 119 33.46 14.78 11.27
N VAL A 120 33.22 14.26 10.07
CA VAL A 120 31.92 13.69 9.69
C VAL A 120 32.01 12.18 9.82
N ASP A 121 31.07 11.59 10.54
CA ASP A 121 30.95 10.13 10.61
C ASP A 121 30.13 9.61 9.43
N GLU A 122 30.34 8.36 9.04
CA GLU A 122 29.56 7.70 7.97
C GLU A 122 28.05 7.72 8.28
N ASP A 123 27.68 7.69 9.57
CA ASP A 123 26.30 7.63 10.07
C ASP A 123 25.67 9.02 10.35
N TRP A 124 26.16 10.08 9.69
CA TRP A 124 25.68 11.46 9.88
C TRP A 124 24.16 11.63 9.78
N HIS A 125 23.50 10.74 9.04
CA HIS A 125 22.06 10.75 8.79
C HIS A 125 21.23 10.07 9.89
N ASP A 126 21.81 9.31 10.81
CA ASP A 126 21.06 8.44 11.75
C ASP A 126 20.08 9.20 12.64
N ALA A 127 20.43 10.43 13.01
CA ALA A 127 19.59 11.30 13.79
C ALA A 127 18.46 11.98 12.99
N MET A 128 18.44 11.83 11.66
CA MET A 128 17.46 12.47 10.77
C MET A 128 16.21 11.63 10.59
N SER A 129 15.04 12.27 10.61
CA SER A 129 13.79 11.60 10.24
C SER A 129 13.64 11.49 8.72
N VAL A 130 12.73 10.62 8.25
CA VAL A 130 12.33 10.56 6.82
C VAL A 130 11.83 11.92 6.31
N ASP A 131 11.18 12.71 7.17
CA ASP A 131 10.67 14.03 6.80
C ASP A 131 11.82 15.04 6.63
N ASP A 132 12.83 14.98 7.49
CA ASP A 132 14.03 15.83 7.36
C ASP A 132 14.80 15.48 6.08
N LEU A 133 15.00 14.20 5.80
CA LEU A 133 15.63 13.73 4.56
C LEU A 133 14.83 14.17 3.33
N SER A 134 13.50 14.03 3.38
CA SER A 134 12.60 14.47 2.30
C SER A 134 12.75 15.97 2.04
N ARG A 135 12.84 16.80 3.09
CA ARG A 135 13.06 18.25 2.94
C ARG A 135 14.41 18.56 2.31
N MET A 136 15.47 17.86 2.71
CA MET A 136 16.78 18.05 2.08
C MET A 136 16.75 17.69 0.60
N VAL A 137 16.14 16.56 0.24
CA VAL A 137 15.98 16.18 -1.18
C VAL A 137 15.13 17.20 -1.93
N ASP A 138 14.09 17.75 -1.31
CA ASP A 138 13.25 18.80 -1.93
C ASP A 138 14.07 20.04 -2.31
N TRP A 139 15.00 20.46 -1.44
CA TRP A 139 15.83 21.62 -1.69
C TRP A 139 16.84 21.44 -2.83
N VAL A 140 17.41 20.24 -2.98
CA VAL A 140 18.50 20.02 -3.95
C VAL A 140 18.11 19.22 -5.19
N SER A 141 16.99 18.50 -5.13
CA SER A 141 16.50 17.64 -6.21
C SER A 141 14.97 17.44 -6.11
N PRO A 142 14.16 18.49 -6.26
CA PRO A 142 12.71 18.43 -6.11
C PRO A 142 12.07 17.42 -7.09
N ASP A 143 12.60 17.32 -8.32
CA ASP A 143 12.13 16.34 -9.31
C ASP A 143 12.34 14.88 -8.86
N THR A 144 13.44 14.61 -8.15
CA THR A 144 13.70 13.28 -7.60
C THR A 144 12.77 12.99 -6.44
N LEU A 145 12.52 13.96 -5.56
CA LEU A 145 11.53 13.80 -4.50
C LEU A 145 10.12 13.57 -5.06
N ALA A 146 9.73 14.31 -6.11
CA ALA A 146 8.45 14.14 -6.77
C ALA A 146 8.27 12.72 -7.30
N LYS A 147 9.31 12.13 -7.92
CA LYS A 147 9.31 10.73 -8.34
C LYS A 147 9.19 9.76 -7.17
N ILE A 148 9.94 9.98 -6.08
CA ILE A 148 9.85 9.13 -4.87
C ILE A 148 8.42 9.15 -4.30
N LYS A 149 7.80 10.33 -4.21
CA LYS A 149 6.41 10.49 -3.76
C LYS A 149 5.43 9.80 -4.70
N GLN A 150 5.57 9.99 -6.02
CA GLN A 150 4.74 9.34 -7.01
C GLN A 150 4.82 7.81 -6.94
N ASP A 151 6.02 7.26 -6.73
CA ASP A 151 6.21 5.81 -6.58
C ASP A 151 5.56 5.30 -5.29
N HIS A 152 5.63 6.08 -4.20
CA HIS A 152 4.96 5.75 -2.94
C HIS A 152 3.43 5.75 -3.10
N ASP A 153 2.87 6.77 -3.74
CA ASP A 153 1.43 6.87 -4.02
C ASP A 153 0.96 5.72 -4.92
N THR A 154 1.76 5.38 -5.94
CA THR A 154 1.48 4.24 -6.82
C THR A 154 1.50 2.92 -6.04
N ALA A 155 2.47 2.73 -5.14
CA ALA A 155 2.51 1.56 -4.27
C ALA A 155 1.31 1.50 -3.31
N ALA A 156 0.86 2.63 -2.76
CA ALA A 156 -0.33 2.70 -1.93
C ALA A 156 -1.61 2.32 -2.70
N LEU A 157 -1.75 2.79 -3.95
CA LEU A 157 -2.85 2.40 -4.83
C LEU A 157 -2.80 0.90 -5.17
N ASP A 158 -1.61 0.37 -5.47
CA ASP A 158 -1.40 -1.06 -5.72
C ASP A 158 -1.79 -1.91 -4.50
N PHE A 159 -1.39 -1.50 -3.30
CA PHE A 159 -1.73 -2.16 -2.05
C PHE A 159 -3.24 -2.18 -1.81
N ALA A 160 -3.91 -1.04 -1.99
CA ALA A 160 -5.35 -0.91 -1.82
C ALA A 160 -6.12 -1.77 -2.84
N SER A 161 -5.70 -1.73 -4.11
CA SER A 161 -6.29 -2.52 -5.19
C SER A 161 -6.13 -4.03 -4.94
N ALA A 162 -4.92 -4.49 -4.58
CA ALA A 162 -4.65 -5.89 -4.26
C ALA A 162 -5.45 -6.35 -3.03
N SER A 163 -5.58 -5.50 -2.01
CA SER A 163 -6.38 -5.81 -0.81
C SER A 163 -7.88 -5.96 -1.12
N TYR A 164 -8.41 -5.09 -1.99
CA TYR A 164 -9.78 -5.21 -2.48
C TYR A 164 -9.97 -6.49 -3.31
N GLU A 165 -9.04 -6.79 -4.20
CA GLU A 165 -9.05 -7.99 -5.03
C GLU A 165 -9.02 -9.27 -4.17
N LEU A 166 -8.17 -9.34 -3.15
CA LEU A 166 -8.14 -10.47 -2.22
C LEU A 166 -9.48 -10.67 -1.50
N LYS A 167 -10.14 -9.59 -1.07
CA LYS A 167 -11.47 -9.67 -0.46
C LYS A 167 -12.51 -10.20 -1.45
N ARG A 168 -12.44 -9.78 -2.71
CA ARG A 168 -13.32 -10.25 -3.79
C ARG A 168 -13.07 -11.73 -4.10
N LEU A 169 -11.80 -12.14 -4.21
CA LEU A 169 -11.40 -13.53 -4.47
C LEU A 169 -11.77 -14.46 -3.30
N GLY A 170 -11.64 -14.00 -2.06
CA GLY A 170 -12.11 -14.74 -0.88
C GLY A 170 -13.61 -15.04 -0.94
N ARG A 171 -14.43 -14.07 -1.33
CA ARG A 171 -15.87 -14.28 -1.54
C ARG A 171 -16.17 -15.24 -2.70
N MET A 172 -15.39 -15.17 -3.78
CA MET A 172 -15.53 -16.12 -4.90
C MET A 172 -15.17 -17.54 -4.48
N ARG A 173 -14.10 -17.68 -3.69
CA ARG A 173 -13.67 -18.95 -3.10
C ARG A 173 -14.76 -19.56 -2.22
N GLU A 174 -15.33 -18.78 -1.30
CA GLU A 174 -16.47 -19.21 -0.46
C GLU A 174 -17.64 -19.71 -1.32
N GLY A 175 -17.97 -19.00 -2.40
CA GLY A 175 -19.01 -19.42 -3.35
C GLY A 175 -18.68 -20.74 -4.06
N VAL A 176 -17.44 -20.94 -4.48
CA VAL A 176 -16.97 -22.19 -5.10
C VAL A 176 -16.95 -23.34 -4.10
N GLU A 177 -16.55 -23.11 -2.85
CA GLU A 177 -16.57 -24.12 -1.77
C GLU A 177 -18.00 -24.54 -1.41
N LEU A 178 -18.95 -23.60 -1.40
CA LEU A 178 -20.38 -23.90 -1.23
C LEU A 178 -20.88 -24.81 -2.37
N LEU A 179 -20.52 -24.49 -3.62
CA LEU A 179 -20.88 -25.32 -4.78
C LEU A 179 -20.20 -26.69 -4.77
N ALA A 180 -19.00 -26.80 -4.21
CA ALA A 180 -18.24 -28.05 -4.12
C ALA A 180 -18.70 -28.99 -2.99
N SER A 181 -19.46 -28.48 -2.02
CA SER A 181 -19.82 -29.20 -0.79
C SER A 181 -20.71 -30.44 -1.07
N PRO A 182 -20.46 -31.61 -0.43
CA PRO A 182 -21.17 -32.87 -0.69
C PRO A 182 -22.71 -32.83 -0.69
N PRO A 183 -23.40 -32.14 0.25
CA PRO A 183 -24.87 -32.06 0.22
C PRO A 183 -25.41 -31.37 -1.04
N TYR A 184 -24.61 -30.52 -1.69
CA TYR A 184 -24.99 -29.82 -2.92
C TYR A 184 -24.71 -30.65 -4.19
N LYS A 185 -23.79 -31.61 -4.14
CA LYS A 185 -23.54 -32.55 -5.26
C LYS A 185 -24.70 -33.54 -5.48
N ALA A 186 -25.61 -33.73 -4.54
CA ALA A 186 -26.69 -34.72 -4.65
C ALA A 186 -28.07 -34.16 -5.04
N GLN A 187 -28.28 -32.84 -5.01
CA GLN A 187 -29.58 -32.21 -5.26
C GLN A 187 -29.52 -31.20 -6.42
N SER A 188 -30.51 -31.21 -7.31
CA SER A 188 -30.60 -30.26 -8.44
C SER A 188 -30.97 -28.83 -8.00
N TYR A 189 -31.51 -28.68 -6.78
CA TYR A 189 -32.02 -27.44 -6.22
C TYR A 189 -31.50 -27.25 -4.80
N VAL A 190 -31.36 -25.99 -4.40
CA VAL A 190 -31.02 -25.56 -3.04
C VAL A 190 -32.18 -24.73 -2.51
N LYS A 191 -32.55 -24.91 -1.24
CA LYS A 191 -33.61 -24.09 -0.65
C LYS A 191 -33.00 -22.86 0.00
N LEU A 192 -33.42 -21.68 -0.46
CA LEU A 192 -33.07 -20.41 0.14
C LEU A 192 -34.23 -19.91 1.00
N HIS A 193 -33.97 -19.68 2.28
CA HIS A 193 -34.97 -19.25 3.23
C HIS A 193 -34.75 -17.80 3.63
N ASN A 194 -35.76 -16.97 3.42
CA ASN A 194 -35.75 -15.60 3.92
C ASN A 194 -36.16 -15.59 5.38
N THR A 195 -35.17 -15.38 6.24
CA THR A 195 -35.27 -15.26 7.69
C THR A 195 -35.65 -13.85 8.13
N SER A 196 -35.58 -12.86 7.22
CA SER A 196 -36.03 -11.50 7.51
C SER A 196 -37.56 -11.41 7.47
N GLN A 197 -38.13 -10.44 8.19
CA GLN A 197 -39.57 -10.16 8.16
C GLN A 197 -40.03 -9.40 6.91
N ARG A 198 -39.13 -9.12 5.96
CA ARG A 198 -39.42 -8.31 4.77
C ARG A 198 -39.17 -9.09 3.50
N GLN A 199 -40.04 -8.91 2.50
CA GLN A 199 -39.79 -9.44 1.17
C GLN A 199 -38.70 -8.62 0.48
N PHE A 200 -37.76 -9.28 -0.19
CA PHE A 200 -36.75 -8.60 -0.98
C PHE A 200 -36.38 -9.40 -2.23
N GLY A 201 -35.83 -8.70 -3.21
CA GLY A 201 -35.47 -9.24 -4.52
C GLY A 201 -33.96 -9.33 -4.72
N ILE A 202 -33.48 -10.43 -5.27
CA ILE A 202 -32.10 -10.60 -5.72
C ILE A 202 -32.14 -11.20 -7.12
N LYS A 203 -31.44 -10.57 -8.07
CA LYS A 203 -31.32 -11.04 -9.46
C LYS A 203 -32.69 -11.40 -10.09
N GLY A 204 -33.69 -10.54 -9.91
CA GLY A 204 -35.04 -10.74 -10.46
C GLY A 204 -35.90 -11.76 -9.71
N ARG A 205 -35.36 -12.47 -8.71
CA ARG A 205 -36.12 -13.39 -7.86
C ARG A 205 -36.55 -12.73 -6.56
N GLN A 206 -37.81 -12.93 -6.17
CA GLN A 206 -38.34 -12.41 -4.92
C GLN A 206 -38.37 -13.47 -3.83
N PHE A 207 -37.85 -13.13 -2.66
CA PHE A 207 -37.81 -14.00 -1.49
C PHE A 207 -38.83 -13.51 -0.46
N ALA A 208 -39.96 -14.21 -0.36
CA ALA A 208 -40.97 -13.95 0.66
C ALA A 208 -40.53 -14.46 2.05
N PRO A 209 -40.79 -13.71 3.15
CA PRO A 209 -40.49 -14.12 4.52
C PRO A 209 -41.07 -15.49 4.88
N GLY A 210 -40.33 -16.28 5.67
CA GLY A 210 -40.83 -17.54 6.23
C GLY A 210 -41.05 -18.66 5.21
N ARG A 211 -40.73 -18.44 3.93
CA ARG A 211 -40.80 -19.47 2.87
C ARG A 211 -39.42 -19.88 2.41
N ALA A 212 -39.24 -21.17 2.19
CA ALA A 212 -38.07 -21.73 1.52
C ALA A 212 -38.30 -21.72 0.00
N HIS A 213 -37.41 -21.08 -0.74
CA HIS A 213 -37.49 -20.90 -2.19
C HIS A 213 -36.48 -21.85 -2.86
N PRO A 214 -36.94 -22.81 -3.69
CA PRO A 214 -36.03 -23.71 -4.39
C PRO A 214 -35.31 -22.98 -5.52
N VAL A 215 -33.99 -22.95 -5.49
CA VAL A 215 -33.13 -22.28 -6.47
C VAL A 215 -32.27 -23.30 -7.16
N GLU A 216 -32.27 -23.28 -8.49
CA GLU A 216 -31.40 -24.16 -9.28
C GLU A 216 -29.93 -23.83 -8.99
N ARG A 217 -29.06 -24.83 -9.00
CA ARG A 217 -27.63 -24.60 -8.72
C ARG A 217 -26.98 -23.63 -9.72
N ARG A 218 -27.41 -23.65 -10.99
CA ARG A 218 -26.96 -22.69 -12.00
C ARG A 218 -27.35 -21.27 -11.61
N GLU A 219 -28.61 -21.07 -11.24
CA GLU A 219 -29.13 -19.79 -10.80
C GLU A 219 -28.44 -19.32 -9.50
N LEU A 220 -28.16 -20.24 -8.57
CA LEU A 220 -27.40 -19.94 -7.35
C LEU A 220 -25.97 -19.46 -7.67
N ALA A 221 -25.25 -20.12 -8.57
CA ALA A 221 -23.91 -19.68 -9.00
C ALA A 221 -23.94 -18.27 -9.60
N GLU A 222 -24.99 -18.00 -10.36
CA GLU A 222 -25.30 -16.73 -10.96
C GLU A 222 -25.70 -15.64 -9.93
N MET A 223 -26.37 -16.01 -8.85
CA MET A 223 -26.72 -15.12 -7.73
C MET A 223 -25.52 -14.87 -6.81
N LEU A 224 -24.64 -15.86 -6.62
CA LEU A 224 -23.40 -15.73 -5.86
C LEU A 224 -22.47 -14.66 -6.44
N GLN A 225 -22.60 -14.30 -7.71
CA GLN A 225 -21.87 -13.21 -8.34
C GLN A 225 -22.43 -11.81 -7.98
N HIS A 226 -23.69 -11.71 -7.53
CA HIS A 226 -24.33 -10.47 -7.12
C HIS A 226 -24.04 -10.10 -5.66
N ASP A 227 -23.62 -8.86 -5.41
CA ASP A 227 -23.36 -8.34 -4.06
C ASP A 227 -24.60 -8.41 -3.15
N GLY A 228 -25.79 -8.13 -3.69
CA GLY A 228 -27.04 -8.19 -2.92
C GLY A 228 -27.33 -9.58 -2.35
N PHE A 229 -26.98 -10.65 -3.08
CA PHE A 229 -27.12 -12.01 -2.59
C PHE A 229 -26.17 -12.29 -1.43
N ARG A 230 -24.88 -12.01 -1.64
CA ARG A 230 -23.83 -12.26 -0.63
C ARG A 230 -24.10 -11.49 0.66
N ASN A 231 -24.51 -10.23 0.54
CA ASN A 231 -24.84 -9.39 1.70
C ASN A 231 -26.07 -9.93 2.47
N ALA A 232 -27.10 -10.41 1.76
CA ALA A 232 -28.28 -11.00 2.39
C ALA A 232 -27.94 -12.31 3.13
N VAL A 233 -27.06 -13.13 2.57
CA VAL A 233 -26.58 -14.35 3.25
C VAL A 233 -25.72 -14.01 4.46
N GLN A 234 -24.76 -13.09 4.32
CA GLN A 234 -23.86 -12.69 5.42
C GLN A 234 -24.56 -11.98 6.58
N SER A 235 -25.57 -11.16 6.28
CA SER A 235 -26.40 -10.51 7.31
C SER A 235 -27.38 -11.48 7.99
N GLY A 236 -27.43 -12.74 7.56
CA GLY A 236 -28.36 -13.74 8.06
C GLY A 236 -29.81 -13.46 7.65
N ALA A 237 -30.06 -12.62 6.65
CA ALA A 237 -31.38 -12.34 6.07
C ALA A 237 -31.82 -13.40 5.05
N LEU A 238 -30.85 -14.13 4.48
CA LEU A 238 -31.06 -15.32 3.66
C LEU A 238 -30.24 -16.47 4.23
N GLU A 239 -30.90 -17.58 4.50
CA GLU A 239 -30.26 -18.81 4.93
C GLU A 239 -30.33 -19.86 3.83
N VAL A 240 -29.23 -20.58 3.61
CA VAL A 240 -29.19 -21.71 2.69
C VAL A 240 -29.56 -22.97 3.47
N ILE A 241 -30.78 -23.47 3.28
CA ILE A 241 -31.29 -24.66 3.94
C ILE A 241 -31.00 -25.91 3.09
N ARG A 242 -30.48 -26.95 3.75
CA ARG A 242 -30.10 -28.25 3.17
C ARG A 242 -31.30 -29.13 2.79
#